data_AF-A0A968TPN7-F1
#
_entry.id   AF-A0A968TPN7-F1
#
_cell.length_a   1.000
_cell.length_b   1.000
_cell.length_c   1.000
_cell.angle_alpha   90.00
_cell.angle_beta   90.00
_cell.angle_gamma   90.00
#
_symmetry.space_group_name_H-M   'P 1'
#
loop_
_entity.id
_entity.type
_entity.pdbx_description
1 polymer ?
#
loop_
_entity_poly.entity_id
_entity_poly.type
_entity_poly.pdbx_seq_one_letter_code
_entity_poly.pdbx_strand_id
1 'polypeptide(L)'
;MNNIDDFELDENVKLEVRSRESEAIALQIPKDTIESLKKIAAQREMSLEALLRFYIGKGLRQDLSQQFANQVLDSTAKVLARYHHSEDEVAKILQEIRLESK
;
A
#
# COMPACT_ATOMS: atom_id res chain seq x y z
N MET A 1 8.55 -47.99 -25.92
CA MET A 1 7.72 -46.86 -25.46
C MET A 1 8.61 -45.94 -24.65
N ASN A 2 8.69 -44.69 -25.07
CA ASN A 2 9.69 -43.72 -24.67
C ASN A 2 9.48 -43.23 -23.23
N ASN A 3 10.61 -43.12 -22.54
CA ASN A 3 10.97 -42.24 -21.43
C ASN A 3 9.90 -41.20 -21.08
N ILE A 4 9.31 -41.34 -19.90
CA ILE A 4 8.67 -40.23 -19.21
C ILE A 4 9.82 -39.35 -18.75
N ASP A 5 9.86 -38.15 -19.31
CA ASP A 5 10.88 -37.13 -19.09
C ASP A 5 11.17 -36.95 -17.60
N ASP A 6 12.44 -37.21 -17.26
CA ASP A 6 13.06 -36.86 -16.01
C ASP A 6 13.04 -35.33 -15.92
N PHE A 7 12.11 -34.77 -15.15
CA PHE A 7 12.16 -33.36 -14.79
C PHE A 7 13.32 -33.18 -13.80
N GLU A 8 14.53 -33.12 -14.33
CA GLU A 8 15.70 -32.60 -13.61
C GLU A 8 15.36 -31.15 -13.22
N LEU A 9 14.86 -30.97 -11.99
CA LEU A 9 14.78 -29.67 -11.36
C LEU A 9 16.22 -29.19 -11.19
N ASP A 10 16.66 -28.35 -12.12
CA ASP A 10 17.97 -27.70 -12.13
C ASP A 10 18.23 -27.12 -10.72
N GLU A 11 19.08 -27.78 -9.93
CA GLU A 11 19.38 -27.39 -8.53
C GLU A 11 20.04 -26.01 -8.43
N ASN A 12 20.29 -25.35 -9.57
CA ASN A 12 20.89 -24.04 -9.71
C ASN A 12 19.88 -22.89 -9.91
N VAL A 13 18.59 -23.05 -9.56
CA VAL A 13 17.64 -21.91 -9.55
C VAL A 13 18.06 -20.90 -8.48
N LYS A 14 18.91 -19.95 -8.90
CA LYS A 14 19.35 -18.83 -8.08
C LYS A 14 18.21 -17.82 -8.00
N LEU A 15 17.68 -17.61 -6.81
CA LEU A 15 16.69 -16.57 -6.55
C LEU A 15 17.34 -15.19 -6.72
N GLU A 16 17.22 -14.64 -7.92
CA GLU A 16 17.63 -13.26 -8.20
C GLU A 16 16.49 -12.31 -7.83
N VAL A 17 16.63 -11.64 -6.68
CA VAL A 17 15.73 -10.56 -6.29
C VAL A 17 15.93 -9.41 -7.26
N ARG A 18 14.96 -9.20 -8.16
CA ARG A 18 14.98 -8.07 -9.09
C ARG A 18 14.92 -6.76 -8.32
N SER A 19 16.02 -6.00 -8.38
CA SER A 19 16.05 -4.64 -7.88
C SER A 19 15.04 -3.79 -8.64
N ARG A 20 14.27 -2.97 -7.92
CA ARG A 20 13.39 -1.96 -8.51
C ARG A 20 14.20 -0.69 -8.72
N GLU A 21 13.90 0.05 -9.79
CA GLU A 21 14.41 1.41 -9.94
C GLU A 21 14.05 2.22 -8.70
N SER A 22 15.03 2.94 -8.15
CA SER A 22 14.88 3.69 -6.90
C SER A 22 15.64 5.00 -6.98
N GLU A 23 15.09 6.02 -6.32
CA GLU A 23 15.69 7.34 -6.18
C GLU A 23 16.15 7.55 -4.74
N ALA A 24 17.31 8.17 -4.56
CA ALA A 24 17.84 8.50 -3.25
C ALA A 24 17.36 9.88 -2.82
N ILE A 25 16.76 9.97 -1.63
CA ILE A 25 16.29 11.22 -1.04
C ILE A 25 17.14 11.54 0.19
N ALA A 26 17.73 12.74 0.23
CA ALA A 26 18.45 13.25 1.40
C ALA A 26 17.54 14.18 2.22
N LEU A 27 17.41 13.89 3.52
CA LEU A 27 16.57 14.66 4.44
C LEU A 27 17.36 15.08 5.68
N GLN A 28 17.24 16.34 6.07
CA GLN A 28 17.74 16.81 7.36
C GLN A 28 16.69 16.53 8.43
N ILE A 29 17.02 15.71 9.42
CA ILE A 29 16.13 15.32 10.51
C ILE A 29 16.76 15.80 11.83
N PRO A 30 16.01 16.47 12.71
CA PRO A 30 16.49 16.84 14.04
C PRO A 30 17.12 15.66 14.78
N LYS A 31 18.23 15.90 15.49
CA LYS A 31 19.03 14.84 16.13
C LYS A 31 18.23 14.04 17.17
N ASP A 32 17.42 14.74 17.96
CA ASP A 32 16.48 14.17 18.93
C ASP A 32 15.43 13.25 18.27
N THR A 33 14.92 13.64 17.10
CA THR A 33 14.03 12.78 16.30
C THR A 33 14.77 11.52 15.82
N ILE A 34 16.01 11.64 15.34
CA ILE A 34 16.83 10.47 14.97
C ILE A 34 17.07 9.55 16.16
N GLU A 35 17.35 10.09 17.35
CA GLU A 35 17.50 9.29 18.57
C GLU A 35 16.20 8.55 18.92
N SER A 36 15.06 9.22 18.81
CA SER A 36 13.75 8.60 19.03
C SER A 36 13.48 7.48 18.03
N LEU A 37 13.76 7.70 16.74
CA LEU A 37 13.63 6.68 15.70
C LEU A 37 14.52 5.47 15.97
N LYS A 38 15.78 5.68 16.40
CA LYS A 38 16.69 4.59 16.77
C LYS A 38 16.16 3.76 17.95
N LYS A 39 15.58 4.40 18.97
CA LYS A 39 14.96 3.69 20.11
C LYS A 39 13.82 2.80 19.63
N ILE A 40 12.93 3.31 18.79
CA ILE A 40 11.81 2.53 18.26
C ILE A 40 12.28 1.41 17.33
N ALA A 41 13.32 1.66 16.52
CA ALA A 41 13.90 0.64 15.65
C ALA A 41 14.44 -0.54 16.47
N ALA A 42 15.19 -0.24 17.55
CA ALA A 42 15.70 -1.25 18.47
C ALA A 42 14.57 -2.04 19.16
N GLN A 43 13.52 -1.36 19.64
CA GLN A 43 12.35 -2.02 20.24
C GLN A 43 11.60 -2.94 19.29
N ARG A 44 11.66 -2.69 17.98
CA ARG A 44 10.98 -3.47 16.93
C ARG A 44 11.91 -4.46 16.23
N GLU A 45 13.15 -4.58 16.70
CA GLU A 45 14.19 -5.44 16.09
C GLU A 45 14.43 -5.11 14.61
N MET A 46 14.38 -3.82 14.26
CA MET A 46 14.57 -3.32 12.91
C MET A 46 15.81 -2.43 12.82
N SER A 47 16.44 -2.38 11.65
CA SER A 47 17.39 -1.30 11.35
C SER A 47 16.64 0.04 11.24
N LEU A 48 17.35 1.16 11.45
CA LEU A 48 16.77 2.49 11.29
C LEU A 48 16.19 2.68 9.88
N GLU A 49 16.91 2.22 8.87
CA GLU A 49 16.48 2.27 7.46
C GLU A 49 15.22 1.44 7.20
N ALA A 50 15.14 0.22 7.76
CA ALA A 50 13.97 -0.63 7.66
C ALA A 50 12.75 0.02 8.32
N LEU A 51 12.92 0.63 9.51
CA LEU A 51 11.86 1.36 10.19
C LEU A 51 11.36 2.54 9.36
N LEU A 52 12.27 3.34 8.78
CA LEU A 52 11.92 4.48 7.93
C LEU A 52 11.12 4.03 6.70
N ARG A 53 11.59 3.02 5.97
CA ARG A 53 10.85 2.44 4.84
C ARG A 53 9.48 1.93 5.26
N PHE A 54 9.39 1.28 6.42
CA PHE A 54 8.13 0.78 6.95
C PHE A 54 7.14 1.91 7.25
N TYR A 55 7.58 2.97 7.94
CA TYR A 55 6.72 4.12 8.26
C TYR A 55 6.26 4.87 7.03
N ILE A 56 7.17 5.15 6.09
CA ILE A 56 6.83 5.78 4.81
C ILE A 56 5.82 4.90 4.05
N GLY A 57 6.11 3.62 3.89
CA GLY A 57 5.24 2.69 3.17
C GLY A 57 3.88 2.50 3.85
N LYS A 58 3.82 2.49 5.18
CA LYS A 58 2.56 2.37 5.92
C LYS A 58 1.68 3.60 5.70
N GLY A 59 2.20 4.80 5.96
CA GLY A 59 1.45 6.05 5.79
C GLY A 59 0.97 6.21 4.36
N LEU A 60 1.88 6.05 3.38
CA LEU A 60 1.55 6.22 1.98
C LEU A 60 0.48 5.22 1.50
N ARG A 61 0.56 3.95 1.91
CA ARG A 61 -0.49 2.98 1.54
C ARG A 61 -1.85 3.35 2.15
N GLN A 62 -1.88 3.82 3.39
CA GLN A 62 -3.12 4.27 4.02
C GLN A 62 -3.73 5.46 3.27
N ASP A 63 -2.91 6.45 2.91
CA ASP A 63 -3.35 7.63 2.18
C ASP A 63 -3.85 7.28 0.78
N LEU A 64 -3.11 6.42 0.05
CA LEU A 64 -3.52 5.96 -1.28
C LEU A 64 -4.81 5.16 -1.26
N SER A 65 -4.99 4.28 -0.26
CA SER A 65 -6.25 3.54 -0.08
C SER A 65 -7.42 4.48 0.19
N GLN A 66 -7.24 5.49 1.04
CA GLN A 66 -8.27 6.48 1.33
C GLN A 66 -8.61 7.33 0.10
N GLN A 67 -7.60 7.76 -0.65
CA GLN A 67 -7.78 8.51 -1.89
C GLN A 67 -8.56 7.69 -2.92
N PHE A 68 -8.21 6.41 -3.10
CA PHE A 68 -8.91 5.53 -4.01
C PHE A 68 -10.38 5.34 -3.61
N ALA A 69 -10.65 5.08 -2.33
CA ALA A 69 -12.02 4.94 -1.82
C ALA A 69 -12.87 6.20 -2.09
N ASN A 70 -12.30 7.38 -1.88
CA ASN A 70 -12.98 8.65 -2.17
C ASN A 70 -13.27 8.81 -3.68
N GLN A 71 -12.29 8.51 -4.54
CA GLN A 71 -12.47 8.57 -6.00
C GLN A 71 -13.58 7.64 -6.50
N VAL A 72 -13.66 6.44 -5.93
CA VAL A 72 -14.73 5.47 -6.24
C VAL A 72 -16.08 6.05 -5.84
N LEU A 73 -16.22 6.57 -4.61
CA LEU A 73 -17.49 7.16 -4.15
C LEU A 73 -17.91 8.38 -4.98
N ASP A 74 -16.98 9.26 -5.33
CA ASP A 74 -17.26 10.42 -6.19
C ASP A 74 -17.71 9.99 -7.59
N SER A 75 -17.08 8.95 -8.13
CA SER A 75 -17.47 8.38 -9.43
C SER A 75 -18.86 7.75 -9.35
N THR A 76 -19.16 7.02 -8.28
CA THR A 76 -20.49 6.45 -8.01
C THR A 76 -21.55 7.54 -7.89
N ALA A 77 -21.28 8.62 -7.15
CA ALA A 77 -22.18 9.76 -7.02
C ALA A 77 -22.55 10.35 -8.39
N LYS A 78 -21.54 10.56 -9.25
CA LYS A 78 -21.73 11.07 -10.62
C LYS A 78 -22.54 10.11 -11.48
N VAL A 79 -22.37 8.81 -11.32
CA VAL A 79 -23.16 7.81 -12.05
C VAL A 79 -24.61 7.83 -11.56
N LEU A 80 -24.87 7.82 -10.26
CA LEU A 80 -26.23 7.84 -9.69
C LEU A 80 -26.98 9.12 -10.10
N ALA A 81 -26.33 10.28 -10.09
CA ALA A 81 -26.95 11.53 -10.53
C ALA A 81 -27.43 11.50 -12.00
N ARG A 82 -26.81 10.68 -12.87
CA ARG A 82 -27.27 10.50 -14.27
C ARG A 82 -28.59 9.73 -14.37
N TYR A 83 -28.96 8.96 -13.35
CA TYR A 83 -30.19 8.16 -13.32
C TYR A 83 -31.33 8.83 -12.54
N HIS A 84 -31.32 10.17 -12.45
CA HIS A 84 -32.37 10.99 -11.82
C HIS A 84 -32.59 10.77 -10.31
N HIS A 85 -31.57 10.27 -9.60
CA HIS A 85 -31.61 10.25 -8.14
C HIS A 85 -31.51 11.67 -7.58
N SER A 86 -32.29 11.96 -6.54
CA SER A 86 -32.16 13.20 -5.78
C SER A 86 -30.83 13.24 -5.01
N GLU A 87 -30.31 14.43 -4.71
CA GLU A 87 -29.05 14.57 -3.94
C GLU A 87 -29.13 13.88 -2.57
N ASP A 88 -30.30 13.96 -1.92
CA ASP A 88 -30.57 13.31 -0.63
C ASP A 88 -30.54 11.77 -0.73
N GLU A 89 -31.08 11.19 -1.80
CA GLU A 89 -31.03 9.74 -2.04
C GLU A 89 -29.60 9.28 -2.34
N VAL A 90 -28.87 10.02 -3.17
CA VAL A 90 -27.44 9.71 -3.45
C VAL A 90 -26.62 9.76 -2.16
N ALA A 91 -26.81 10.78 -1.32
CA ALA A 91 -26.11 10.89 -0.05
C ALA A 91 -26.37 9.70 0.89
N LYS A 92 -27.63 9.25 0.99
CA LYS A 92 -28.00 8.06 1.79
C LYS A 92 -27.33 6.79 1.27
N ILE A 93 -27.39 6.55 -0.05
CA ILE A 93 -26.77 5.37 -0.68
C ILE A 93 -25.25 5.36 -0.44
N LEU A 94 -24.58 6.50 -0.64
CA LEU A 94 -23.14 6.58 -0.42
C LEU A 94 -22.75 6.40 1.05
N GLN A 95 -23.58 6.85 1.99
CA GLN A 95 -23.37 6.61 3.42
C GLN A 95 -23.51 5.12 3.76
N GLU A 96 -24.48 4.43 3.18
CA GLU A 96 -24.68 2.99 3.36
C GLU A 96 -23.48 2.20 2.81
N ILE A 97 -23.02 2.52 1.59
CA ILE A 97 -21.83 1.90 0.99
C ILE A 97 -20.59 2.08 1.90
N ARG A 98 -20.42 3.25 2.53
CA ARG A 98 -19.31 3.51 3.47
C ARG A 98 -19.39 2.66 4.74
N LEU A 99 -20.59 2.34 5.23
CA LEU A 99 -20.79 1.52 6.41
C LEU A 99 -20.53 0.03 6.12
N GLU A 100 -20.91 -0.44 4.94
CA GLU A 100 -20.72 -1.83 4.49
C GLU A 100 -19.27 -2.12 4.05
N SER A 101 -18.52 -1.10 3.60
CA SER A 101 -17.14 -1.27 3.10
C SER A 101 -16.05 -1.15 4.19
N LYS A 102 -16.42 -1.27 5.47
CA LYS A 102 -15.55 -1.10 6.64
C LYS A 102 -15.06 -2.43 7.18
#